data_AF-A0A401QIW9-F1
#
_entry.id   AF-A0A401QIW9-F1
#
_cell.length_a   1.000
_cell.length_b   1.000
_cell.length_c   1.000
_cell.angle_alpha   90.00
_cell.angle_beta   90.00
_cell.angle_gamma   90.00
#
_symmetry.space_group_name_H-M   'P 1'
#
loop_
_entity.id
_entity.type
_entity.pdbx_description
1 polymer ?
#
loop_
_entity_poly.entity_id
_entity_poly.type
_entity_poly.pdbx_seq_one_letter_code
_entity_poly.pdbx_strand_id
1 'polypeptide(L)' 'TDPVTQVVRFAKESQGHTDHLNMVSLGRGQGPIAEELIHKAQKGKGRWVFLQNCHLAAFFMPALQAIIES' A
#
# COMPACT_ATOMS: atom_id res chain seq x y z
N THR A 1 9.74 4.98 17.23
CA THR A 1 9.17 5.79 16.13
C THR A 1 8.25 4.90 15.33
N ASP A 2 7.04 5.36 15.05
CA ASP A 2 6.01 4.58 14.35
C ASP A 2 6.10 4.80 12.83
N PRO A 3 6.26 3.73 12.01
CA PRO A 3 6.43 3.86 10.56
C PRO A 3 5.23 4.51 9.86
N VAL A 4 4.02 4.28 10.35
CA VAL A 4 2.80 4.88 9.79
C VAL A 4 2.87 6.39 9.87
N THR A 5 3.22 6.92 11.04
CA THR A 5 3.36 8.36 11.27
C THR A 5 4.42 8.97 10.34
N GLN A 6 5.53 8.26 10.09
CA GLN A 6 6.58 8.74 9.19
C GLN A 6 6.10 8.78 7.72
N VAL A 7 5.40 7.76 7.26
CA VAL A 7 4.87 7.70 5.88
C VAL A 7 3.80 8.76 5.64
N VAL A 8 2.88 8.95 6.59
CA VAL A 8 1.83 9.98 6.49
C VAL A 8 2.45 11.38 6.45
N ARG A 9 3.44 11.63 7.31
CA ARG A 9 4.19 12.90 7.31
C ARG A 9 4.89 13.11 5.96
N PHE A 10 5.59 12.10 5.46
CA PHE A 10 6.30 12.17 4.19
C PHE A 10 5.35 12.41 3.00
N ALA A 11 4.21 11.72 2.95
CA ALA A 11 3.20 11.96 1.91
C ALA A 11 2.68 13.41 1.96
N LYS A 12 2.38 13.93 3.15
CA LYS A 12 1.94 15.31 3.33
C LYS A 12 3.03 16.31 2.92
N GLU A 13 4.28 16.09 3.29
CA GLU A 13 5.41 16.95 2.89
C GLU A 13 5.68 16.88 1.37
N SER A 14 5.41 15.74 0.73
CA SER A 14 5.67 15.54 -0.70
C SER A 14 4.64 16.20 -1.62
N GLN A 15 3.36 16.27 -1.25
CA GLN A 15 2.29 16.81 -2.12
C GLN A 15 1.35 17.82 -1.43
N GLY A 16 1.59 18.17 -0.17
CA GLY A 16 0.76 19.10 0.61
C GLY A 16 -0.51 18.48 1.21
N HIS A 17 -0.89 17.27 0.81
CA HIS A 17 -2.04 16.51 1.29
C HIS A 17 -1.75 14.99 1.31
N THR A 18 -2.67 14.17 1.80
CA THR A 18 -2.49 12.70 1.91
C THR A 18 -3.45 11.88 1.06
N ASP A 19 -4.36 12.51 0.29
CA ASP A 19 -5.38 11.81 -0.51
C ASP A 19 -4.82 10.87 -1.58
N HIS A 20 -3.54 11.02 -1.93
CA HIS A 20 -2.83 10.14 -2.85
C HIS A 20 -2.31 8.86 -2.17
N LEU A 21 -2.25 8.81 -0.84
CA LEU A 21 -1.77 7.69 -0.04
C LEU A 21 -2.95 6.83 0.43
N ASN A 22 -3.00 5.59 -0.02
CA ASN A 22 -3.89 4.56 0.51
C ASN A 22 -3.11 3.62 1.44
N MET A 23 -3.70 3.24 2.56
CA MET A 23 -3.07 2.36 3.54
C MET A 23 -3.95 1.14 3.78
N VAL A 24 -3.35 -0.05 3.83
CA VAL A 24 -4.07 -1.29 4.14
C VAL A 24 -3.22 -2.14 5.08
N SER A 25 -3.86 -2.70 6.10
CA SER A 25 -3.22 -3.67 7.01
C SER A 25 -3.49 -5.07 6.52
N LEU A 26 -2.43 -5.80 6.21
CA LEU A 26 -2.54 -7.16 5.72
C LEU A 26 -2.81 -8.11 6.88
N GLY A 27 -3.94 -8.82 6.77
CA GLY A 27 -4.38 -9.87 7.67
C GLY A 27 -5.22 -10.88 6.90
N ARG A 28 -5.87 -11.82 7.62
CA ARG A 28 -6.72 -12.84 7.00
C ARG A 28 -7.81 -12.17 6.16
N GLY A 29 -7.85 -12.47 4.87
CA GLY A 29 -8.84 -11.95 3.92
C GLY A 29 -8.56 -10.55 3.35
N GLN A 30 -7.43 -9.91 3.68
CA GLN A 30 -7.12 -8.56 3.17
C GLN A 30 -6.34 -8.55 1.84
N GLY A 31 -5.86 -9.71 1.38
CA GLY A 31 -5.14 -9.83 0.10
C GLY A 31 -5.90 -9.24 -1.10
N PRO A 32 -7.17 -9.62 -1.33
CA PRO A 32 -7.97 -9.07 -2.44
C PRO A 32 -8.16 -7.54 -2.38
N ILE A 33 -8.30 -6.98 -1.17
CA ILE A 33 -8.44 -5.54 -0.97
C ILE A 33 -7.12 -4.84 -1.31
N ALA A 34 -6.00 -5.41 -0.89
CA ALA A 34 -4.67 -4.87 -1.20
C ALA A 34 -4.39 -4.89 -2.70
N GLU A 35 -4.71 -5.99 -3.39
CA GLU A 35 -4.58 -6.13 -4.84
C GLU A 35 -5.43 -5.09 -5.60
N GLU A 36 -6.69 -4.91 -5.20
CA GLU A 36 -7.56 -3.88 -5.79
C GLU A 36 -6.99 -2.46 -5.62
N LEU A 37 -6.48 -2.15 -4.43
CA LEU A 37 -5.85 -0.85 -4.16
C LEU A 37 -4.61 -0.63 -5.02
N ILE A 38 -3.76 -1.64 -5.19
CA ILE A 38 -2.56 -1.58 -6.03
C ILE A 38 -2.95 -1.34 -7.49
N HIS A 39 -3.89 -2.10 -8.03
CA HIS A 39 -4.34 -1.91 -9.42
C HIS A 39 -5.01 -0.56 -9.64
N LYS A 40 -5.78 -0.04 -8.68
CA LYS A 40 -6.32 1.32 -8.75
C LYS A 40 -5.22 2.37 -8.73
N ALA A 41 -4.20 2.19 -7.89
CA ALA A 41 -3.06 3.10 -7.83
C ALA A 41 -2.22 3.07 -9.12
N GLN A 42 -2.00 1.90 -9.73
CA GLN A 42 -1.27 1.76 -11.01
C GLN A 42 -1.92 2.57 -12.15
N LYS A 43 -3.24 2.76 -12.12
CA LYS A 43 -3.97 3.56 -13.11
C LYS A 43 -3.73 5.07 -12.98
N GLY A 44 -3.23 5.55 -11.84
CA GLY A 44 -3.07 6.98 -11.54
C GLY A 44 -1.64 7.35 -11.17
N LYS A 45 -1.05 8.32 -11.87
CA LYS A 45 0.29 8.82 -11.52
C LYS A 45 0.30 9.43 -10.13
N GLY A 46 1.36 9.16 -9.36
CA GLY A 46 1.58 9.75 -8.03
C GLY A 46 0.72 9.16 -6.90
N ARG A 47 -0.02 8.06 -7.15
CA ARG A 47 -0.76 7.30 -6.12
C ARG A 47 0.16 6.34 -5.38
N TRP A 48 0.05 6.29 -4.06
CA TRP A 48 0.84 5.40 -3.20
C TRP A 48 -0.07 4.39 -2.49
N VAL A 49 0.46 3.19 -2.28
CA VAL A 49 -0.18 2.15 -1.46
C VAL A 49 0.83 1.71 -0.39
N PHE A 50 0.44 1.82 0.87
CA PHE A 50 1.25 1.39 2.00
C PHE A 50 0.64 0.13 2.64
N LEU A 51 1.34 -1.00 2.46
CA LEU A 51 0.98 -2.30 3.02
C LEU A 51 1.59 -2.44 4.42
N GLN A 52 0.74 -2.63 5.43
CA GLN A 52 1.15 -2.86 6.81
C GLN A 52 1.04 -4.34 7.17
N ASN A 53 1.77 -4.77 8.20
CA ASN A 53 1.70 -6.13 8.73
C ASN A 53 1.90 -7.23 7.69
N CYS A 54 2.73 -7.00 6.67
CA CYS A 54 2.98 -7.96 5.60
C CYS A 54 3.42 -9.35 6.10
N HIS A 55 4.07 -9.42 7.27
CA HIS A 55 4.45 -10.67 7.93
C HIS A 55 3.25 -11.57 8.29
N LEU A 56 2.04 -11.01 8.49
CA LEU A 56 0.80 -11.77 8.72
C LEU A 56 0.18 -12.31 7.43
N ALA A 57 0.66 -11.86 6.27
CA ALA A 57 0.16 -12.23 4.95
C ALA A 57 1.30 -12.72 4.05
N ALA A 58 2.17 -13.60 4.58
CA ALA A 58 3.23 -14.22 3.80
C ALA A 58 2.71 -14.90 2.51
N PHE A 59 1.50 -15.46 2.55
CA PHE A 59 0.84 -16.07 1.38
C PHE A 59 0.54 -15.06 0.25
N PHE A 60 0.43 -13.76 0.55
CA PHE A 60 0.15 -12.72 -0.44
C PHE A 60 1.43 -12.22 -1.14
N MET A 61 2.61 -12.39 -0.54
CA MET A 61 3.85 -11.83 -1.10
C MET A 61 4.19 -12.35 -2.51
N PRO A 62 3.98 -13.64 -2.87
CA PRO A 62 4.16 -14.09 -4.24
C PRO A 62 3.19 -13.44 -5.23
N ALA A 63 1.94 -13.19 -4.82
CA ALA A 63 0.96 -12.48 -5.65
C ALA A 63 1.36 -11.01 -5.84
N LEU A 64 1.80 -10.36 -4.77
CA LEU A 64 2.35 -9.00 -4.83
C LEU A 64 3.54 -8.91 -5.81
N GLN A 65 4.45 -9.88 -5.79
CA GLN A 65 5.57 -9.93 -6.74
C GLN A 65 5.07 -9.98 -8.19
N ALA A 66 4.13 -10.86 -8.50
CA ALA A 66 3.56 -10.97 -9.84
C ALA A 66 2.88 -9.66 -10.31
N ILE A 67 2.21 -8.94 -9.39
CA ILE A 67 1.58 -7.63 -9.69
C ILE A 67 2.62 -6.53 -9.96
N ILE A 68 3.81 -6.59 -9.34
CA ILE A 68 4.87 -5.60 -9.53
C ILE A 68 5.65 -5.86 -10.82
N GLU A 69 5.81 -7.13 -11.20
CA GLU A 69 6.53 -7.54 -12.41
C GLU A 69 5.71 -7.39 -13.70
N SER A 70 4.39 -7.16 -13.59
CA SER A 70 3.48 -6.93 -14.72
C SER A 70 3.56 -5.51 -15.28
#